data_AF-A0A6J6GLQ2-F1
#
_entry.id   AF-A0A6J6GLQ2-F1
#
_cell.length_a   1.000
_cell.length_b   1.000
_cell.length_c   1.000
_cell.angle_alpha   90.00
_cell.angle_beta   90.00
_cell.angle_gamma   90.00
#
_symmetry.space_group_name_H-M   'P 1'
#
loop_
_entity.id
_entity.type
_entity.pdbx_description
1 polymer ?
#
loop_
_entity_poly.entity_id
_entity_poly.type
_entity_poly.pdbx_seq_one_letter_code
_entity_poly.pdbx_strand_id
1 'polypeptide(L)' 'MRDISCDDCVVPVLLNITSAPKRDISENQISALSVLSEKGLVPPLRFAK' A
#
# COMPACT_ATOMS: atom_id res chain seq x y z
N MET A 1 12.03 -30.05 -1.10
CA MET A 1 11.68 -28.95 -2.03
C MET A 1 10.28 -28.51 -1.63
N ARG A 2 10.07 -27.25 -1.22
CA ARG A 2 8.80 -26.76 -0.69
C ARG A 2 7.89 -26.36 -1.86
N ASP A 3 7.15 -27.31 -2.40
CA ASP A 3 5.98 -27.05 -3.23
C ASP A 3 4.76 -26.78 -2.33
N ILE A 4 4.84 -25.73 -1.51
CA ILE A 4 3.63 -25.16 -0.89
C ILE A 4 3.00 -24.31 -1.99
N SER A 5 2.02 -24.90 -2.67
CA SER A 5 1.19 -24.27 -3.70
C SER A 5 0.78 -22.87 -3.25
N CYS A 6 1.28 -21.86 -3.97
CA CYS A 6 0.83 -20.47 -3.87
C CYS A 6 -0.63 -20.29 -4.35
N ASP A 7 -1.31 -21.37 -4.77
CA ASP A 7 -2.65 -21.35 -5.35
C ASP A 7 -3.76 -21.82 -4.38
N ASP A 8 -3.44 -22.57 -3.32
CA ASP A 8 -4.47 -23.18 -2.44
C ASP A 8 -4.84 -22.33 -1.20
N CYS A 9 -4.10 -21.24 -0.94
CA CYS A 9 -4.34 -20.36 0.21
C CYS A 9 -4.72 -18.92 -0.17
N VAL A 10 -4.86 -18.60 -1.46
CA VAL A 10 -5.24 -17.24 -1.89
C VAL A 10 -6.74 -17.08 -1.66
N VAL A 11 -7.10 -16.46 -0.54
CA VAL A 11 -8.48 -16.08 -0.24
C VAL A 11 -8.77 -14.74 -0.89
N PRO A 12 -9.55 -14.66 -1.99
CA PRO A 12 -9.98 -13.39 -2.54
C PRO A 12 -10.94 -12.72 -1.54
N VAL A 13 -10.50 -11.62 -0.93
CA VAL A 13 -11.36 -10.80 -0.08
C VAL A 13 -11.96 -9.69 -0.93
N LEU A 14 -13.29 -9.63 -0.98
CA LEU A 14 -14.02 -8.47 -1.49
C LEU A 14 -13.93 -7.35 -0.45
N LEU A 15 -12.95 -6.46 -0.63
CA LEU A 15 -12.90 -5.22 0.15
C LEU A 15 -14.05 -4.33 -0.29
N ASN A 16 -15.04 -4.12 0.58
CA ASN A 16 -16.06 -3.09 0.37
C ASN A 16 -15.41 -1.72 0.60
N ILE A 17 -14.70 -1.22 -0.41
CA ILE A 17 -14.03 0.08 -0.38
C ILE A 17 -15.12 1.14 -0.54
N THR A 18 -15.81 1.47 0.54
CA THR A 18 -16.52 2.74 0.64
C THR A 18 -15.47 3.85 0.50
N SER A 19 -15.76 4.88 -0.30
CA SER A 19 -14.84 6.01 -0.55
C SER A 19 -14.14 6.39 0.74
N ALA A 20 -12.81 6.19 0.78
CA ALA A 20 -12.02 6.53 1.95
C ALA A 20 -12.33 7.98 2.35
N PRO A 21 -12.43 8.28 3.65
CA PRO A 21 -12.55 9.66 4.11
C PRO A 21 -11.41 10.50 3.51
N LYS A 22 -11.66 11.82 3.36
CA LYS A 22 -10.67 12.79 2.86
C LYS A 22 -9.28 12.46 3.42
N ARG A 23 -8.26 12.46 2.53
CA ARG A 23 -6.85 12.18 2.85
C ARG A 23 -6.48 12.64 4.27
N ASP A 24 -6.26 11.68 5.16
CA ASP A 24 -5.75 11.91 6.53
C ASP A 24 -4.26 12.34 6.54
N ILE A 25 -3.64 12.38 5.36
CA ILE A 25 -2.23 12.69 5.17
C ILE A 25 -2.09 14.14 4.69
N SER A 26 -1.35 14.95 5.46
CA SER A 26 -1.03 16.33 5.09
C SER A 26 0.08 16.38 4.02
N GLU A 27 0.21 17.51 3.32
CA GLU A 27 1.24 17.68 2.29
C GLU A 27 2.68 17.50 2.84
N ASN A 28 2.93 17.95 4.07
CA ASN A 28 4.22 17.75 4.74
C ASN A 28 4.51 16.25 5.01
N GLN A 29 3.48 15.45 5.26
CA GLN A 29 3.66 14.02 5.42
C GLN A 29 3.92 13.34 4.07
N ILE A 30 3.32 13.83 2.98
CA ILE A 30 3.61 13.34 1.63
C ILE A 30 5.07 13.58 1.27
N SER A 31 5.61 14.77 1.54
CA SER A 31 7.02 15.08 1.26
C SER A 31 7.98 14.29 2.14
N ALA A 32 7.64 14.06 3.42
CA ALA A 32 8.43 13.17 4.27
C ALA A 32 8.43 11.73 3.74
N LEU A 33 7.27 11.22 3.33
CA LEU A 33 7.14 9.87 2.77
C LEU A 33 7.89 9.71 1.44
N SER A 34 7.96 10.75 0.59
CA SER A 34 8.74 10.69 -0.65
C SER A 34 10.25 10.54 -0.36
N VAL A 35 10.79 11.32 0.58
CA VAL A 35 12.20 11.22 0.99
C VAL A 35 12.51 9.84 1.57
N LEU A 36 11.63 9.30 2.41
CA LEU A 36 11.80 7.96 2.98
C LEU A 36 11.75 6.87 1.89
N SER A 37 10.88 7.05 0.89
CA SER A 37 10.77 6.15 -0.26
C SER A 37 12.04 6.16 -1.12
N GLU A 38 12.63 7.33 -1.38
CA GLU A 38 13.90 7.45 -2.12
C GLU A 38 15.07 6.74 -1.41
N LYS A 39 15.01 6.62 -0.09
CA LYS A 39 15.98 5.86 0.71
C LYS A 39 15.64 4.38 0.84
N GLY A 40 14.55 3.92 0.23
CA GLY A 40 14.10 2.53 0.30
C GLY A 40 13.53 2.11 1.65
N LEU A 41 13.23 3.07 2.53
CA LEU A 41 12.72 2.80 3.88
C LEU A 41 11.21 2.51 3.88
N VAL A 42 10.48 3.04 2.90
CA VAL A 42 9.04 2.78 2.72
C VAL A 42 8.71 2.61 1.23
N PRO A 43 7.66 1.85 0.89
CA PRO A 43 7.17 1.83 -0.49
C PRO A 43 6.66 3.20 -0.94
N PRO A 44 6.84 3.57 -2.22
CA PRO A 44 6.27 4.81 -2.76
C PRO A 44 4.75 4.78 -2.67
N LEU A 45 4.14 5.94 -2.48
CA LEU A 45 2.68 6.07 -2.44
C LEU A 45 2.08 5.68 -3.79
N ARG A 46 1.38 4.54 -3.83
CA ARG A 46 0.85 3.92 -5.06
C ARG A 46 -0.46 4.51 -5.57
N PHE A 47 -1.03 5.46 -4.82
CA PHE A 47 -2.30 6.11 -5.15
C PHE A 47 -2.15 7.63 -5.19
N ALA A 48 -1.21 8.10 -6.02
CA ALA A 48 -1.29 9.44 -6.57
C ALA A 48 -2.20 9.36 -7.81
N LYS A 49 -3.18 10.26 -7.88
CA LYS A 49 -4.08 10.43 -9.02
C LYS A 49 -3.28 10.71 -10.29
#